data_AF-A0A497BBV0-F1
#
_entry.id   AF-A0A497BBV0-F1
#
_cell.length_a   1.000
_cell.length_b   1.000
_cell.length_c   1.000
_cell.angle_alpha   90.00
_cell.angle_beta   90.00
_cell.angle_gamma   90.00
#
_symmetry.space_group_name_H-M   'P 1'
#
loop_
_entity.id
_entity.type
_entity.pdbx_description
1 polymer ?
#
loop_
_entity_poly.entity_id
_entity_poly.type
_entity_poly.pdbx_seq_one_letter_code
_entity_poly.pdbx_strand_id
1 'polypeptide(L)'
;MRQLLLFKIQKFTVGKQRSARTNAYPANWPDIAADIKNRAGWRCEHCDHPHDTPAGYMLTVHHLDGDKSNCSYANLVALRQRCHLRIQAQFIPGQTVMSFAQMEWMIKRGLI
;
A
#
# COMPACT_ATOMS: atom_id res chain seq x y z
N MET A 1 12.61 -40.19 -41.63
CA MET A 1 11.95 -40.64 -40.39
C MET A 1 11.91 -39.47 -39.41
N ARG A 2 10.73 -38.86 -39.22
CA ARG A 2 10.55 -37.66 -38.37
C ARG A 2 10.28 -38.11 -36.93
N GLN A 3 11.24 -37.87 -36.03
CA GLN A 3 11.04 -38.07 -34.60
C GLN A 3 10.17 -36.92 -34.07
N LEU A 4 8.89 -37.19 -33.75
CA LEU A 4 8.04 -36.24 -33.02
C LEU A 4 8.56 -36.13 -31.58
N LEU A 5 9.16 -35.00 -31.22
CA LEU A 5 9.43 -34.62 -29.84
C LEU A 5 8.12 -34.13 -29.21
N LEU A 6 7.50 -35.00 -28.39
CA LEU A 6 6.39 -34.66 -27.50
C LEU A 6 6.92 -33.77 -26.35
N PHE A 7 6.77 -32.45 -26.48
CA PHE A 7 6.97 -31.53 -25.37
C PHE A 7 5.83 -31.68 -24.37
N LYS A 8 6.10 -32.33 -23.23
CA LYS A 8 5.21 -32.34 -22.07
C LYS A 8 5.10 -30.91 -21.53
N ILE A 9 3.95 -30.27 -21.78
CA ILE A 9 3.60 -28.99 -21.18
C ILE A 9 3.40 -29.23 -19.68
N GLN A 10 4.35 -28.79 -18.85
CA GLN A 10 4.19 -28.81 -17.40
C GLN A 10 3.14 -27.76 -17.04
N LYS A 11 2.00 -28.21 -16.53
CA LYS A 11 0.99 -27.34 -15.93
C LYS A 11 1.60 -26.75 -14.65
N PHE A 12 2.06 -25.51 -14.71
CA PHE A 12 2.35 -24.72 -13.51
C PHE A 12 1.02 -24.41 -12.82
N THR A 13 0.71 -25.16 -11.77
CA THR A 13 -0.32 -24.78 -10.81
C THR A 13 0.23 -23.63 -9.97
N VAL A 14 -0.35 -22.44 -10.10
CA VAL A 14 -0.11 -21.33 -9.16
C VAL A 14 -0.69 -21.75 -7.81
N GLY A 15 0.14 -22.36 -6.97
CA GLY A 15 -0.18 -22.64 -5.59
C GLY A 15 -0.33 -21.32 -4.84
N LYS A 16 -1.54 -21.03 -4.36
CA LYS A 16 -1.85 -19.89 -3.51
C LYS A 16 -1.08 -20.04 -2.18
N GLN A 17 0.12 -19.50 -2.09
CA GLN A 17 0.87 -19.43 -0.84
C GLN A 17 0.09 -18.54 0.14
N ARG A 18 -0.64 -19.16 1.06
CA ARG A 18 -1.19 -18.46 2.23
C ARG A 18 -0.06 -18.32 3.25
N SER A 19 0.71 -17.25 3.13
CA SER A 19 1.60 -16.81 4.20
C SER A 19 0.77 -16.55 5.46
N ALA A 20 1.19 -17.09 6.60
CA ALA A 20 0.63 -16.71 7.88
C ALA A 20 0.90 -15.20 8.06
N ARG A 21 -0.16 -14.40 8.24
CA ARG A 21 -0.04 -12.95 8.45
C ARG A 21 0.75 -12.69 9.74
N THR A 22 2.06 -12.56 9.62
CA THR A 22 2.88 -11.94 10.66
C THR A 22 2.55 -10.46 10.61
N ASN A 23 1.62 -10.00 11.46
CA ASN A 23 1.29 -8.58 11.60
C ASN A 23 2.42 -7.81 12.31
N ALA A 24 3.66 -8.13 11.96
CA ALA A 24 4.89 -7.53 12.45
C ALA A 24 5.46 -6.67 11.34
N TYR A 25 6.03 -5.53 11.72
CA TYR A 25 6.79 -4.71 10.80
C TYR A 25 8.07 -5.45 10.39
N PRO A 26 8.53 -5.32 9.14
CA PRO A 26 9.85 -5.80 8.76
C PRO A 26 10.95 -5.00 9.48
N ALA A 27 12.14 -5.58 9.59
CA ALA A 27 13.27 -4.95 10.30
C ALA A 27 13.68 -3.60 9.68
N ASN A 28 13.56 -3.45 8.37
CA ASN A 28 13.86 -2.22 7.62
C ASN A 28 12.67 -1.26 7.51
N TRP A 29 11.63 -1.42 8.33
CA TRP A 29 10.49 -0.50 8.34
C TRP A 29 10.85 0.98 8.45
N PRO A 30 11.85 1.41 9.25
CA PRO A 30 12.25 2.82 9.31
C PRO A 30 12.65 3.39 7.93
N ASP A 31 13.37 2.61 7.13
CA ASP A 31 13.83 3.01 5.80
C ASP A 31 12.66 3.10 4.82
N ILE A 32 11.77 2.11 4.85
CA ILE A 32 10.55 2.09 4.03
C ILE A 32 9.68 3.30 4.38
N ALA A 33 9.44 3.55 5.66
CA ALA A 33 8.63 4.67 6.11
C ALA A 33 9.26 6.02 5.74
N ALA A 34 10.58 6.15 5.78
CA ALA A 34 11.29 7.35 5.35
C ALA A 34 11.17 7.56 3.83
N ASP A 35 11.35 6.51 3.02
CA ASP A 35 11.19 6.58 1.56
C ASP A 35 9.79 7.02 1.16
N ILE A 36 8.74 6.45 1.76
CA ILE A 36 7.35 6.85 1.50
C ILE A 36 7.11 8.32 1.84
N LYS A 37 7.62 8.81 2.97
CA LYS A 37 7.50 10.23 3.37
C LYS A 37 8.27 11.15 2.42
N ASN A 38 9.46 10.75 1.97
CA ASN A 38 10.26 11.50 1.02
C ASN A 38 9.55 11.62 -0.33
N ARG A 39 8.98 10.52 -0.85
CA ARG A 39 8.17 10.54 -2.09
C ARG A 39 6.94 11.43 -1.99
N ALA A 40 6.33 11.48 -0.80
CA ALA A 40 5.22 12.37 -0.52
C ALA A 40 5.64 13.84 -0.25
N GLY A 41 6.93 14.18 -0.41
CA GLY A 41 7.43 15.53 -0.15
C GLY A 41 7.21 15.99 1.29
N TRP A 42 7.19 15.06 2.24
CA TRP A 42 6.84 15.31 3.64
C TRP A 42 5.47 16.00 3.84
N ARG A 43 4.52 15.70 2.95
CA ARG A 43 3.14 16.17 2.99
C ARG A 43 2.17 15.00 3.08
N CYS A 44 1.00 15.27 3.65
CA CYS A 44 -0.09 14.30 3.69
C CYS A 44 -0.64 14.08 2.27
N GLU A 45 -0.62 12.85 1.75
CA GLU A 45 -1.13 12.56 0.39
C GLU A 45 -2.66 12.75 0.27
N HIS A 46 -3.39 12.82 1.38
CA HIS A 46 -4.84 13.04 1.36
C HIS A 46 -5.27 14.51 1.44
N CYS A 47 -4.53 15.36 2.15
CA CYS A 47 -4.92 16.76 2.39
C CYS A 47 -3.81 17.78 2.14
N ASP A 48 -2.68 17.35 1.57
CA ASP A 48 -1.50 18.13 1.17
C ASP A 48 -0.76 18.91 2.28
N HIS A 49 -1.24 18.85 3.51
CA HIS A 49 -0.64 19.61 4.60
C HIS A 49 0.76 19.10 4.97
N PRO A 50 1.70 20.01 5.26
CA PRO A 50 3.08 19.65 5.59
C PRO A 50 3.19 18.94 6.93
N HIS A 51 4.27 18.19 7.09
CA HIS A 51 4.69 17.70 8.39
C HIS A 51 5.14 18.86 9.29
N ASP A 52 4.54 18.97 10.47
CA ASP A 52 4.87 19.98 11.49
C ASP A 52 4.59 19.40 12.87
N THR A 53 5.62 18.88 13.56
CA THR A 53 5.44 18.28 14.89
C THR A 53 5.07 19.30 15.98
N PRO A 54 5.66 20.52 16.05
CA PRO A 54 5.22 21.54 16.99
C PRO A 54 3.73 21.90 16.89
N ALA A 55 3.17 21.96 15.67
CA ALA A 55 1.75 22.24 15.47
C ALA A 55 0.83 21.01 15.62
N GLY A 56 1.38 19.86 16.03
CA GLY A 56 0.61 18.61 16.20
C GLY A 56 0.31 17.88 14.89
N TYR A 57 1.07 18.16 13.84
CA TYR A 57 0.89 17.61 12.49
C TYR A 57 1.97 16.59 12.14
N MET A 58 1.96 15.49 12.89
CA MET A 58 2.85 14.36 12.65
C MET A 58 2.42 13.54 11.44
N LEU A 59 3.36 13.28 10.53
CA LEU A 59 3.19 12.44 9.35
C LEU A 59 3.49 10.97 9.69
N THR A 60 2.57 10.10 9.31
CA THR A 60 2.61 8.65 9.54
C THR A 60 2.40 7.90 8.22
N VAL A 61 2.73 6.61 8.17
CA VAL A 61 2.48 5.77 6.99
C VAL A 61 1.41 4.73 7.35
N HIS A 62 0.34 4.71 6.56
CA HIS A 62 -0.80 3.83 6.72
C HIS A 62 -0.71 2.64 5.75
N HIS A 63 -1.01 1.43 6.25
CA HIS A 63 -1.17 0.22 5.44
C HIS A 63 -2.66 0.06 5.12
N LEU A 64 -3.02 0.15 3.85
CA LEU A 64 -4.41 0.15 3.39
C LEU A 64 -5.13 -1.18 3.67
N ASP A 65 -4.41 -2.30 3.61
CA ASP A 65 -4.93 -3.64 3.91
C ASP A 65 -4.85 -4.04 5.40
N GLY A 66 -4.20 -3.21 6.23
CA GLY A 66 -3.94 -3.48 7.64
C GLY A 66 -2.88 -4.56 7.93
N ASP A 67 -2.22 -5.12 6.91
CA ASP A 67 -1.12 -6.07 7.06
C ASP A 67 0.23 -5.33 7.09
N LYS A 68 0.84 -5.26 8.28
CA LYS A 68 2.13 -4.59 8.50
C LYS A 68 3.31 -5.23 7.77
N SER A 69 3.17 -6.45 7.26
CA SER A 69 4.19 -7.11 6.44
C SER A 69 4.10 -6.72 4.96
N ASN A 70 2.94 -6.23 4.50
CA ASN A 70 2.75 -5.81 3.11
C ASN A 70 3.26 -4.38 2.88
N CYS A 71 4.56 -4.26 2.63
CA CYS A 71 5.20 -2.97 2.35
C CYS A 71 5.22 -2.58 0.86
N SER A 72 4.31 -3.12 0.03
CA SER A 72 4.17 -2.66 -1.35
C SER A 72 3.81 -1.17 -1.39
N TYR A 73 4.41 -0.41 -2.30
CA TYR A 73 4.11 1.02 -2.47
C TYR A 73 2.61 1.29 -2.68
N ALA A 74 1.92 0.40 -3.39
CA ALA A 74 0.48 0.48 -3.61
C ALA A 74 -0.35 0.33 -2.32
N ASN A 75 0.22 -0.25 -1.27
CA ASN A 75 -0.44 -0.46 0.02
C ASN A 75 -0.12 0.65 1.06
N LEU A 76 0.92 1.44 0.83
CA LEU A 76 1.43 2.42 1.79
C LEU A 76 1.04 3.85 1.41
N VAL A 77 0.47 4.61 2.33
CA VAL A 77 0.09 6.02 2.11
C VAL A 77 0.62 6.91 3.24
N ALA A 78 1.28 8.02 2.89
CA ALA A 78 1.73 9.01 3.85
C ALA A 78 0.56 9.91 4.29
N LEU A 79 0.16 9.81 5.55
CA LEU A 79 -0.99 10.53 6.11
C LEU A 79 -0.63 11.19 7.43
N ARG A 80 -1.14 12.42 7.64
CA ARG A 80 -1.12 13.04 8.97
C ARG A 80 -2.08 12.29 9.90
N GLN A 81 -1.80 12.26 11.21
CA GLN A 81 -2.60 11.57 12.23
C GLN A 81 -4.13 11.66 12.04
N ARG A 82 -4.69 12.86 11.82
CA ARG A 82 -6.15 13.03 11.60
C ARG A 82 -6.65 12.30 10.35
N CYS A 83 -5.94 12.42 9.23
CA CYS A 83 -6.31 11.76 7.98
C CYS A 83 -6.09 10.25 8.09
N HIS A 84 -5.04 9.82 8.76
CA HIS A 84 -4.77 8.41 9.05
C HIS A 84 -5.95 7.77 9.77
N LEU A 85 -6.41 8.35 10.88
CA LEU A 85 -7.56 7.81 11.62
C LEU A 85 -8.86 7.81 10.80
N ARG A 86 -9.07 8.84 9.97
CA ARG A 86 -10.22 8.89 9.07
C ARG A 86 -10.19 7.75 8.05
N ILE A 87 -9.06 7.56 7.36
CA ILE A 87 -8.91 6.51 6.35
C ILE A 87 -8.98 5.13 7.00
N GLN A 88 -8.35 4.93 8.16
CA GLN A 88 -8.44 3.67 8.91
C GLN A 88 -9.89 3.29 9.26
N ALA A 89 -10.75 4.28 9.54
CA ALA A 89 -12.15 4.04 9.88
C ALA A 89 -13.07 3.86 8.65
N GLN A 90 -12.72 4.45 7.51
CA GLN A 90 -13.63 4.59 6.36
C GLN A 90 -13.22 3.77 5.14
N PHE A 91 -11.94 3.45 4.98
CA PHE A 91 -11.43 2.83 3.77
C PHE A 91 -11.55 1.31 3.85
N ILE A 92 -12.27 0.74 2.89
CA ILE A 92 -12.38 -0.70 2.68
C ILE A 92 -11.68 -1.02 1.35
N PRO A 93 -10.60 -1.80 1.37
CA PRO A 93 -9.91 -2.21 0.14
C PRO A 93 -10.86 -2.89 -0.85
N GLY A 94 -10.82 -2.47 -2.12
CA GLY A 94 -11.65 -3.04 -3.19
C GLY A 94 -13.09 -2.52 -3.26
N GLN A 95 -13.48 -1.56 -2.41
CA GLN A 95 -14.77 -0.88 -2.56
C GLN A 95 -14.73 0.11 -3.71
N THR A 96 -15.71 0.04 -4.62
CA THR A 96 -15.85 1.03 -5.70
C THR A 96 -16.13 2.41 -5.13
N VAL A 97 -15.21 3.34 -5.37
CA VAL A 97 -15.37 4.75 -5.02
C VAL A 97 -15.94 5.48 -6.22
N MET A 98 -16.96 6.33 -6.00
CA MET A 98 -17.51 7.18 -7.07
C MET A 98 -16.40 8.07 -7.65
N SER A 99 -16.42 8.32 -8.96
CA SER A 99 -15.35 9.03 -9.67
C SER A 99 -15.00 10.40 -9.05
N PHE A 100 -16.00 11.15 -8.60
CA PHE A 100 -15.79 12.46 -7.96
C PHE A 100 -15.18 12.39 -6.54
N ALA A 101 -15.18 11.22 -5.91
CA ALA A 101 -14.62 10.97 -4.59
C ALA A 101 -13.27 10.23 -4.65
N GLN A 102 -12.75 10.00 -5.86
CA GLN A 102 -11.44 9.38 -6.06
C GLN A 102 -10.33 10.36 -5.65
N MET A 103 -9.48 9.92 -4.72
CA MET A 103 -8.32 10.70 -4.30
C MET A 103 -7.13 10.40 -5.22
N GLU A 104 -6.26 11.38 -5.43
CA GLU A 104 -5.10 11.22 -6.34
C GLU A 104 -4.21 10.02 -5.94
N TRP A 105 -4.01 9.82 -4.63
CA TRP A 105 -3.23 8.69 -4.13
C TRP A 105 -3.86 7.32 -4.41
N MET A 106 -5.18 7.24 -4.61
CA MET A 106 -5.88 6.01 -5.01
C MET A 106 -5.60 5.69 -6.49
N ILE A 107 -5.64 6.71 -7.35
CA ILE A 107 -5.35 6.60 -8.79
C ILE A 107 -3.89 6.16 -8.97
N LYS A 108 -2.95 6.85 -8.31
CA LYS A 108 -1.51 6.55 -8.37
C LYS A 108 -1.16 5.11 -7.95
N ARG A 109 -2.02 4.47 -7.16
CA ARG A 109 -1.82 3.13 -6.61
C ARG A 109 -2.67 2.06 -7.29
N GLY A 110 -3.45 2.41 -8.31
CA GLY A 110 -4.29 1.47 -9.06
C GLY A 110 -5.37 0.80 -8.21
N LEU A 111 -5.92 1.53 -7.23
CA LEU A 111 -6.95 1.01 -6.31
C LEU A 111 -8.38 1.16 -6.85
N ILE A 112 -8.51 1.78 -8.02
CA ILE A 112 -9.76 2.16 -8.71
C ILE A 112 -9.55 2.07 -10.22
#